data_AF-A0AAE5XMD9-F1
#
_entry.id   AF-A0AAE5XMD9-F1
#
_cell.length_a   1.000
_cell.length_b   1.000
_cell.length_c   1.000
_cell.angle_alpha   90.00
_cell.angle_beta   90.00
_cell.angle_gamma   90.00
#
_symmetry.space_group_name_H-M   'P 1'
#
loop_
_entity.id
_entity.type
_entity.pdbx_description
1 polymer ?
#
loop_
_entity_poly.entity_id
_entity_poly.type
_entity_poly.pdbx_seq_one_letter_code
_entity_poly.pdbx_strand_id
1 'polypeptide(L)'
;MLWRSARQGLQASRKIFPALLAFSLLLGLMTTYALELKNQQGVRLNWDGAQWITAPDARAVSYFRKIFIVRAAPYKAFLKLAGTENYKLYINGVEVAVKSAATSEPIWLGAVESYLRPGKNVVAVRVEKSTLGAAPAMILSLHVQDSQGQEQRLVSDNAWKASFTPANGGADARVWYQYGFYDEDWRAPQLANGLKPPAISGNVDYGYFLWSRTSALQPVWRSGAGDNASEARFVLTLPFSRAALQNAWLMAQCNGAFKVNVNQRRLGDYASDYPQIKVINLFQPLGAAPANQIEVFADCDPALGMGLQAVVQTGEDRFISFPGIDWRVSPVSATDAPAQYERPAYTPHIRQVATESAESAPIRFEDPSLEVMRQISYPELILRALKWCAIWLLLNVLTSTGLLLALGGLPRLIAAINLLQTSLTCSGALLCALALDARLLTTSLFNLGVVTALFGAALLAQALSALQLRSSRFAIGRESCATAYVSGAAKVLEKSL
;
A
#
# COMPACT_ATOMS: atom_id res chain seq x y z
N MET A 1 -3.61 51.56 -36.78
CA MET A 1 -4.41 50.33 -36.61
C MET A 1 -3.69 49.22 -35.83
N LEU A 2 -2.41 48.93 -36.08
CA LEU A 2 -1.64 47.87 -35.40
C LEU A 2 -1.63 47.96 -33.86
N TRP A 3 -1.58 49.18 -33.29
CA TRP A 3 -1.52 49.38 -31.83
C TRP A 3 -2.85 49.07 -31.10
N ARG A 4 -4.00 49.26 -31.77
CA ARG A 4 -5.32 48.91 -31.20
C ARG A 4 -5.55 47.38 -31.20
N SER A 5 -5.04 46.70 -32.22
CA SER A 5 -5.03 45.23 -32.29
C SER A 5 -4.18 44.60 -31.18
N ALA A 6 -3.00 45.18 -30.90
CA ALA A 6 -2.14 44.73 -29.81
C ALA A 6 -2.78 44.89 -28.40
N ARG A 7 -3.50 45.99 -28.15
CA ARG A 7 -4.22 46.20 -26.88
C ARG A 7 -5.37 45.22 -26.66
N GLN A 8 -6.12 44.88 -27.71
CA GLN A 8 -7.19 43.88 -27.62
C GLN A 8 -6.63 42.48 -27.34
N GLY A 9 -5.49 42.12 -27.94
CA GLY A 9 -4.79 40.88 -27.63
C GLY A 9 -4.32 40.80 -26.17
N LEU A 10 -3.76 41.89 -25.63
CA LEU A 10 -3.34 41.93 -24.22
C LEU A 10 -4.52 41.81 -23.23
N GLN A 11 -5.67 42.43 -23.51
CA GLN A 11 -6.85 42.31 -22.65
C GLN A 11 -7.46 40.90 -22.64
N ALA A 12 -7.47 40.22 -23.80
CA ALA A 12 -7.90 38.82 -23.86
C ALA A 12 -6.93 37.90 -23.07
N SER A 13 -5.62 38.14 -23.15
CA SER A 13 -4.62 37.35 -22.42
C SER A 13 -4.75 37.44 -20.89
N ARG A 14 -5.14 38.61 -20.36
CA ARG A 14 -5.32 38.84 -18.92
C ARG A 14 -6.39 37.95 -18.28
N LYS A 15 -7.41 37.56 -19.03
CA LYS A 15 -8.48 36.68 -18.52
C LYS A 15 -8.12 35.19 -18.63
N ILE A 16 -7.30 34.81 -19.61
CA ILE A 16 -6.94 33.41 -19.88
C ILE A 16 -5.78 32.94 -18.98
N PHE A 17 -4.84 33.83 -18.67
CA PHE A 17 -3.66 33.49 -17.87
C PHE A 17 -3.97 32.86 -16.49
N PRO A 18 -4.89 33.39 -15.66
CA PRO A 18 -5.19 32.77 -14.37
C PRO A 18 -5.83 31.38 -14.51
N ALA A 19 -6.63 31.15 -15.56
CA ALA A 19 -7.23 29.84 -15.82
C ALA A 19 -6.15 28.80 -16.21
N LEU A 20 -5.20 29.17 -17.07
CA LEU A 20 -4.07 28.31 -17.44
C LEU A 20 -3.15 27.99 -16.25
N LEU A 21 -2.92 28.98 -15.38
CA LEU A 21 -2.12 28.79 -14.17
C LEU A 21 -2.81 27.84 -13.18
N ALA A 22 -4.09 28.09 -12.87
CA ALA A 22 -4.89 27.24 -11.98
C ALA A 22 -4.98 25.81 -12.50
N PHE A 23 -5.17 25.67 -13.81
CA PHE A 23 -5.19 24.38 -14.49
C PHE A 23 -3.86 23.63 -14.34
N SER A 24 -2.73 24.29 -14.62
CA SER A 24 -1.40 23.68 -14.54
C SER A 24 -1.07 23.23 -13.10
N LEU A 25 -1.47 24.02 -12.11
CA LEU A 25 -1.39 23.68 -10.70
C LEU A 25 -2.22 22.43 -10.36
N LEU A 26 -3.45 22.35 -10.86
CA LEU A 26 -4.32 21.22 -10.62
C LEU A 26 -3.81 19.95 -11.31
N LEU A 27 -3.30 20.05 -12.55
CA LEU A 27 -2.68 18.93 -13.25
C LEU A 27 -1.40 18.45 -12.55
N GLY A 28 -0.54 19.38 -12.10
CA GLY A 28 0.65 19.06 -11.31
C GLY A 28 0.30 18.33 -10.01
N LEU A 29 -0.72 18.81 -9.29
CA LEU A 29 -1.22 18.19 -8.06
C LEU A 29 -1.80 16.79 -8.32
N MET A 30 -2.60 16.62 -9.38
CA MET A 30 -3.18 15.33 -9.77
C MET A 30 -2.12 14.33 -10.23
N THR A 31 -1.12 14.76 -11.01
CA THR A 31 -0.02 13.87 -11.43
C THR A 31 0.86 13.47 -10.26
N THR A 32 1.15 14.37 -9.30
CA THR A 32 1.81 13.97 -8.07
C THR A 32 1.01 12.97 -7.28
N TYR A 33 -0.29 13.20 -7.13
CA TYR A 33 -1.17 12.31 -6.40
C TYR A 33 -1.21 10.92 -7.06
N ALA A 34 -1.33 10.86 -8.39
CA ALA A 34 -1.31 9.61 -9.16
C ALA A 34 0.05 8.88 -9.10
N LEU A 35 1.17 9.62 -9.19
CA LEU A 35 2.51 9.04 -9.05
C LEU A 35 2.76 8.54 -7.63
N GLU A 36 2.24 9.23 -6.61
CA GLU A 36 2.35 8.80 -5.23
C GLU A 36 1.49 7.55 -5.00
N LEU A 37 0.26 7.50 -5.52
CA LEU A 37 -0.56 6.28 -5.52
C LEU A 37 0.14 5.11 -6.22
N LYS A 38 0.84 5.37 -7.33
CA LYS A 38 1.59 4.33 -8.06
C LYS A 38 2.86 3.90 -7.33
N ASN A 39 3.57 4.83 -6.69
CA ASN A 39 4.75 4.52 -5.87
C ASN A 39 4.36 3.88 -4.52
N GLN A 40 3.08 3.97 -4.17
CA GLN A 40 2.43 3.22 -3.11
C GLN A 40 1.84 1.90 -3.60
N GLN A 41 2.27 1.37 -4.76
CA GLN A 41 2.10 -0.05 -5.05
C GLN A 41 2.80 -0.83 -3.93
N GLY A 42 2.05 -1.11 -2.87
CA GLY A 42 2.53 -1.78 -1.67
C GLY A 42 3.20 -3.07 -2.07
N VAL A 43 4.21 -3.50 -1.31
CA VAL A 43 4.76 -4.82 -1.54
C VAL A 43 3.61 -5.79 -1.42
N ARG A 44 3.43 -6.54 -2.51
CA ARG A 44 2.46 -7.61 -2.56
C ARG A 44 2.91 -8.60 -1.52
N LEU A 45 2.09 -8.80 -0.50
CA LEU A 45 2.31 -9.88 0.42
C LEU A 45 2.39 -11.16 -0.43
N ASN A 46 3.49 -11.91 -0.30
CA ASN A 46 3.55 -13.21 -0.94
C ASN A 46 2.55 -14.11 -0.20
N TRP A 47 1.48 -14.51 -0.89
CA TRP A 47 0.46 -15.40 -0.34
C TRP A 47 0.80 -16.88 -0.53
N ASP A 48 2.05 -17.19 -0.92
CA ASP A 48 2.59 -18.55 -1.02
C ASP A 48 1.83 -19.47 -1.97
N GLY A 49 1.12 -18.88 -2.95
CA GLY A 49 0.23 -19.59 -3.87
C GLY A 49 -1.21 -19.74 -3.36
N ALA A 50 -1.56 -19.20 -2.19
CA ALA A 50 -2.93 -19.19 -1.72
C ALA A 50 -3.87 -18.43 -2.66
N GLN A 51 -5.10 -18.93 -2.74
CA GLN A 51 -6.12 -18.42 -3.64
C GLN A 51 -7.29 -17.88 -2.83
N TRP A 52 -7.93 -16.84 -3.35
CA TRP A 52 -9.21 -16.40 -2.82
C TRP A 52 -10.27 -17.48 -3.04
N ILE A 53 -10.88 -17.93 -1.95
CA ILE A 53 -11.92 -18.95 -1.96
C ILE A 53 -13.22 -18.43 -1.35
N THR A 54 -14.35 -18.90 -1.88
CA THR A 54 -15.71 -18.57 -1.40
C THR A 54 -16.54 -19.84 -1.25
N ALA A 55 -17.53 -19.82 -0.34
CA ALA A 55 -18.43 -20.96 -0.18
C ALA A 55 -19.32 -21.14 -1.42
N PRO A 56 -19.64 -22.39 -1.83
CA PRO A 56 -20.64 -22.60 -2.86
C PRO A 56 -21.99 -22.14 -2.31
N ASP A 57 -22.69 -21.31 -3.08
CA ASP A 57 -23.95 -20.63 -2.68
C ASP A 57 -23.80 -19.65 -1.51
N ALA A 58 -22.62 -19.02 -1.41
CA ALA A 58 -22.33 -18.00 -0.41
C ALA A 58 -23.40 -16.91 -0.35
N ARG A 59 -23.84 -16.61 0.88
CA ARG A 59 -24.79 -15.53 1.21
C ARG A 59 -24.04 -14.39 1.90
N ALA A 60 -24.59 -13.80 2.96
CA ALA A 60 -23.88 -12.83 3.79
C ALA A 60 -22.74 -13.45 4.62
N VAL A 61 -22.73 -14.78 4.79
CA VAL A 61 -21.73 -15.48 5.60
C VAL A 61 -21.21 -16.73 4.88
N SER A 62 -19.91 -16.97 4.97
CA SER A 62 -19.23 -18.17 4.51
C SER A 62 -18.41 -18.78 5.66
N TYR A 63 -18.42 -20.10 5.77
CA TYR A 63 -17.66 -20.89 6.73
C TYR A 63 -16.67 -21.76 5.98
N PHE A 64 -15.41 -21.74 6.38
CA PHE A 64 -14.33 -22.50 5.77
C PHE A 64 -13.64 -23.36 6.81
N ARG A 65 -13.31 -24.59 6.45
CA ARG A 65 -12.68 -25.54 7.37
C ARG A 65 -11.66 -26.39 6.65
N LYS A 66 -10.53 -26.65 7.31
CA LYS A 66 -9.49 -27.56 6.84
C LYS A 66 -8.87 -28.33 7.99
N ILE A 67 -8.79 -29.64 7.79
CA ILE A 67 -8.02 -30.55 8.65
C ILE A 67 -6.66 -30.78 8.00
N PHE A 68 -5.60 -30.70 8.80
CA PHE A 68 -4.24 -30.99 8.36
C PHE A 68 -3.45 -31.67 9.49
N ILE A 69 -2.33 -32.31 9.15
CA ILE A 69 -1.50 -33.05 10.10
C ILE A 69 -0.16 -32.34 10.25
N VAL A 70 0.25 -32.04 11.49
CA VAL A 70 1.60 -31.57 11.84
C VAL A 70 2.38 -32.78 12.39
N ARG A 71 3.55 -33.10 11.84
CA ARG A 71 4.24 -34.37 12.11
C ARG A 71 4.86 -34.44 13.50
N ALA A 72 5.58 -33.41 13.91
CA ALA A 72 6.17 -33.29 15.23
C ALA A 72 5.61 -32.07 15.99
N ALA A 73 6.15 -31.78 17.17
CA ALA A 73 5.76 -30.58 17.91
C ALA A 73 6.04 -29.34 17.06
N PRO A 74 5.04 -28.46 16.84
CA PRO A 74 5.24 -27.22 16.10
C PRO A 74 6.27 -26.37 16.84
N TYR A 75 7.34 -26.00 16.14
CA TYR A 75 8.38 -25.12 16.66
C TYR A 75 8.07 -23.66 16.31
N LYS A 76 7.62 -23.42 15.08
CA LYS A 76 7.19 -22.11 14.59
C LYS A 76 5.98 -22.29 13.69
N ALA A 77 5.00 -21.41 13.81
CA ALA A 77 3.92 -21.39 12.84
C ALA A 77 3.44 -19.97 12.60
N PHE A 78 3.33 -19.59 11.33
CA PHE A 78 2.95 -18.25 10.95
C PHE A 78 1.80 -18.27 9.97
N LEU A 79 0.75 -17.51 10.28
CA LEU A 79 -0.49 -17.49 9.51
C LEU A 79 -0.80 -16.09 9.01
N LYS A 80 -1.16 -16.05 7.73
CA LYS A 80 -1.65 -14.88 7.00
C LYS A 80 -3.09 -15.15 6.63
N LEU A 81 -4.00 -14.27 6.99
CA LEU A 81 -5.41 -14.35 6.65
C LEU A 81 -5.90 -12.98 6.19
N ALA A 82 -6.61 -12.95 5.07
CA ALA A 82 -7.48 -11.85 4.72
C ALA A 82 -8.86 -12.38 4.39
N GLY A 83 -9.88 -11.61 4.73
CA GLY A 83 -11.26 -11.89 4.41
C GLY A 83 -11.92 -10.66 3.84
N THR A 84 -13.01 -10.84 3.10
CA THR A 84 -13.86 -9.72 2.69
C THR A 84 -14.63 -9.20 3.89
N GLU A 85 -14.37 -7.96 4.29
CA GLU A 85 -14.97 -7.27 5.43
C GLU A 85 -14.68 -7.87 6.81
N ASN A 86 -15.51 -8.78 7.30
CA ASN A 86 -15.42 -9.27 8.68
C ASN A 86 -15.02 -10.74 8.69
N TYR A 87 -14.16 -11.13 9.62
CA TYR A 87 -13.92 -12.56 9.84
C TYR A 87 -13.54 -12.89 11.27
N LYS A 88 -13.69 -14.18 11.57
CA LYS A 88 -13.20 -14.84 12.79
C LYS A 88 -12.38 -16.06 12.41
N LEU A 89 -11.18 -16.17 12.97
CA LEU A 89 -10.26 -17.29 12.82
C LEU A 89 -10.29 -18.17 14.05
N TYR A 90 -10.40 -19.48 13.84
CA TYR A 90 -10.34 -20.50 14.86
C TYR A 90 -9.26 -21.53 14.53
N ILE A 91 -8.50 -21.94 15.54
CA ILE A 91 -7.55 -23.05 15.44
C ILE A 91 -7.84 -24.02 16.58
N ASN A 92 -8.10 -25.29 16.24
CA ASN A 92 -8.37 -26.36 17.19
C ASN A 92 -9.49 -26.05 18.21
N GLY A 93 -10.47 -25.22 17.85
CA GLY A 93 -11.56 -24.84 18.75
C GLY A 93 -11.39 -23.47 19.43
N VAL A 94 -10.20 -22.87 19.38
CA VAL A 94 -9.87 -21.61 20.05
C VAL A 94 -10.00 -20.46 19.05
N GLU A 95 -10.66 -19.37 19.46
CA GLU A 95 -10.72 -18.14 18.67
C GLU A 95 -9.36 -17.43 18.73
N VAL A 96 -8.70 -17.27 17.58
CA VAL A 96 -7.35 -16.70 17.47
C VAL A 96 -7.40 -15.23 17.06
N ALA A 97 -8.36 -14.87 16.19
CA ALA A 97 -8.46 -13.52 15.68
C ALA A 97 -9.87 -13.14 15.27
N VAL A 98 -10.22 -11.87 15.49
CA VAL A 98 -11.42 -11.22 14.96
C VAL A 98 -11.00 -9.93 14.27
N LYS A 99 -11.45 -9.75 13.03
CA LYS A 99 -11.26 -8.49 12.29
C LYS A 99 -12.57 -8.06 11.65
N SER A 100 -12.76 -6.75 11.59
CA SER A 100 -13.94 -6.11 11.04
C SER A 100 -13.52 -4.85 10.30
N ALA A 101 -13.87 -4.76 9.01
CA ALA A 101 -13.70 -3.55 8.23
C ALA A 101 -14.75 -3.49 7.11
N ALA A 102 -15.77 -2.65 7.26
CA ALA A 102 -16.98 -2.67 6.42
C ALA A 102 -16.74 -2.50 4.90
N THR A 103 -15.60 -1.97 4.47
CA THR A 103 -15.32 -1.65 3.05
C THR A 103 -13.93 -2.09 2.58
N SER A 104 -13.23 -2.93 3.34
CA SER A 104 -11.88 -3.39 2.98
C SER A 104 -11.68 -4.88 3.22
N GLU A 105 -10.47 -5.35 2.88
CA GLU A 105 -10.02 -6.72 3.09
C GLU A 105 -9.02 -6.70 4.26
N PRO A 106 -9.48 -6.71 5.54
CA PRO A 106 -8.56 -6.62 6.64
C PRO A 106 -7.62 -7.81 6.63
N ILE A 107 -6.33 -7.56 6.87
CA ILE A 107 -5.31 -8.61 6.92
C ILE A 107 -4.97 -8.85 8.39
N TRP A 108 -4.90 -10.11 8.77
CA TRP A 108 -4.34 -10.58 10.02
C TRP A 108 -3.09 -11.40 9.70
N LEU A 109 -2.04 -11.12 10.47
CA LEU A 109 -0.75 -11.77 10.40
C LEU A 109 -0.38 -12.12 11.85
N GLY A 110 0.02 -13.35 12.12
CA GLY A 110 0.36 -13.74 13.49
C GLY A 110 1.02 -15.10 13.61
N ALA A 111 1.77 -15.26 14.70
CA ALA A 111 2.29 -16.55 15.14
C ALA A 111 1.14 -17.40 15.70
N VAL A 112 1.16 -18.71 15.45
CA VAL A 112 0.08 -19.63 15.84
C VAL A 112 0.56 -20.98 16.38
N GLU A 113 1.86 -21.15 16.65
CA GLU A 113 2.43 -22.42 17.11
C GLU A 113 1.80 -22.91 18.42
N SER A 114 1.43 -21.98 19.31
CA SER A 114 0.78 -22.23 20.60
C SER A 114 -0.61 -22.89 20.47
N TYR A 115 -1.31 -22.64 19.36
CA TYR A 115 -2.63 -23.21 19.07
C TYR A 115 -2.53 -24.55 18.32
N LEU A 116 -1.34 -24.91 17.85
CA LEU A 116 -1.10 -26.15 17.13
C LEU A 116 -0.60 -27.26 18.05
N ARG A 117 -0.78 -28.50 17.61
CA ARG A 117 -0.33 -29.71 18.30
C ARG A 117 0.23 -30.72 17.31
N PRO A 118 1.09 -31.66 17.73
CA PRO A 118 1.40 -32.83 16.91
C PRO A 118 0.10 -33.57 16.50
N GLY A 119 0.09 -34.13 15.29
CA GLY A 119 -1.04 -34.85 14.74
C GLY A 119 -2.07 -33.94 14.06
N LYS A 120 -3.36 -34.30 14.19
CA LYS A 120 -4.46 -33.62 13.49
C LYS A 120 -4.79 -32.28 14.12
N ASN A 121 -4.79 -31.25 13.29
CA ASN A 121 -5.18 -29.88 13.60
C ASN A 121 -6.33 -29.44 12.70
N VAL A 122 -7.12 -28.47 13.18
CA VAL A 122 -8.21 -27.85 12.44
C VAL A 122 -7.97 -26.35 12.36
N VAL A 123 -8.04 -25.80 11.14
CA VAL A 123 -8.20 -24.36 10.93
C VAL A 123 -9.61 -24.11 10.41
N ALA A 124 -10.29 -23.13 11.01
CA ALA A 124 -11.66 -22.78 10.68
C ALA A 124 -11.79 -21.25 10.59
N VAL A 125 -12.51 -20.75 9.58
CA VAL A 125 -12.68 -19.32 9.36
C VAL A 125 -14.14 -19.02 9.03
N ARG A 126 -14.72 -18.06 9.74
CA ARG A 126 -16.03 -17.48 9.40
C ARG A 126 -15.78 -16.13 8.75
N VAL A 127 -16.26 -15.92 7.53
CA VAL A 127 -16.22 -14.63 6.85
C VAL A 127 -17.64 -14.11 6.71
N GLU A 128 -17.85 -12.84 7.05
CA GLU A 128 -19.14 -12.18 6.97
C GLU A 128 -19.02 -10.86 6.24
N LYS A 129 -19.95 -10.65 5.32
CA LYS A 129 -20.01 -9.48 4.47
C LYS A 129 -21.36 -8.81 4.61
N SER A 130 -21.32 -7.52 4.94
CA SER A 130 -22.47 -6.64 5.11
C SER A 130 -22.85 -5.93 3.81
N THR A 131 -21.92 -5.73 2.87
CA THR A 131 -22.23 -5.09 1.58
C THR A 131 -22.82 -6.07 0.57
N LEU A 132 -23.85 -5.59 -0.14
CA LEU A 132 -24.53 -6.35 -1.20
C LEU A 132 -23.63 -6.54 -2.43
N GLY A 133 -23.80 -7.67 -3.12
CA GLY A 133 -23.34 -7.85 -4.50
C GLY A 133 -22.07 -8.68 -4.71
N ALA A 134 -21.35 -9.08 -3.67
CA ALA A 134 -20.25 -10.05 -3.80
C ALA A 134 -20.22 -11.03 -2.64
N ALA A 135 -19.82 -12.28 -2.90
CA ALA A 135 -19.77 -13.33 -1.91
C ALA A 135 -18.64 -13.11 -0.87
N PRO A 136 -18.86 -13.48 0.41
CA PRO A 136 -17.80 -13.51 1.42
C PRO A 136 -16.70 -14.50 1.02
N ALA A 137 -15.48 -14.00 0.91
CA ALA A 137 -14.31 -14.77 0.48
C ALA A 137 -13.15 -14.62 1.48
N MET A 138 -12.24 -15.59 1.48
CA MET A 138 -10.98 -15.51 2.22
C MET A 138 -9.79 -15.95 1.38
N ILE A 139 -8.61 -15.47 1.77
CA ILE A 139 -7.30 -15.99 1.36
C ILE A 139 -6.48 -16.26 2.62
N LEU A 140 -5.87 -17.44 2.71
CA LEU A 140 -5.11 -17.87 3.88
C LEU A 140 -3.83 -18.59 3.46
N SER A 141 -2.71 -18.27 4.11
CA SER A 141 -1.50 -19.08 4.07
C SER A 141 -0.99 -19.30 5.49
N LEU A 142 -0.73 -20.55 5.83
CA LEU A 142 -0.11 -20.99 7.08
C LEU A 142 1.17 -21.74 6.74
N HIS A 143 2.28 -21.32 7.33
CA HIS A 143 3.55 -22.01 7.26
C HIS A 143 3.89 -22.54 8.66
N VAL A 144 4.29 -23.80 8.75
CA VAL A 144 4.60 -24.49 10.02
C VAL A 144 5.97 -25.13 9.88
N GLN A 145 6.85 -24.91 10.84
CA GLN A 145 8.09 -25.63 11.03
C GLN A 145 7.97 -26.41 12.31
N ASP A 146 8.19 -27.70 12.23
CA ASP A 146 8.22 -28.54 13.42
C ASP A 146 9.60 -28.54 14.09
N SER A 147 9.67 -29.17 15.26
CA SER A 147 10.89 -29.35 16.06
C SER A 147 12.01 -30.11 15.35
N GLN A 148 11.72 -30.78 14.22
CA GLN A 148 12.73 -31.43 13.39
C GLN A 148 13.21 -30.54 12.23
N GLY A 149 12.76 -29.28 12.20
CA GLY A 149 13.05 -28.33 11.13
C GLY A 149 12.25 -28.57 9.85
N GLN A 150 11.34 -29.55 9.82
CA GLN A 150 10.54 -29.85 8.64
C GLN A 150 9.49 -28.77 8.43
N GLU A 151 9.40 -28.28 7.20
CA GLU A 151 8.45 -27.24 6.83
C GLU A 151 7.22 -27.83 6.17
N GLN A 152 6.05 -27.30 6.54
CA GLN A 152 4.77 -27.62 5.96
C GLN A 152 4.02 -26.34 5.66
N ARG A 153 3.33 -26.31 4.51
CA ARG A 153 2.50 -25.20 4.11
C ARG A 153 1.06 -25.64 3.94
N LEU A 154 0.14 -24.81 4.43
CA LEU A 154 -1.28 -24.90 4.20
C LEU A 154 -1.76 -23.61 3.54
N VAL A 155 -2.36 -23.71 2.36
CA VAL A 155 -2.90 -22.55 1.62
C VAL A 155 -4.40 -22.70 1.42
N SER A 156 -5.11 -21.59 1.25
CA SER A 156 -6.51 -21.60 0.81
C SER A 156 -6.61 -21.99 -0.66
N ASP A 157 -7.31 -23.08 -0.91
CA ASP A 157 -7.49 -23.70 -2.23
C ASP A 157 -8.79 -24.54 -2.26
N ASN A 158 -8.98 -25.32 -3.33
CA ASN A 158 -10.15 -26.19 -3.51
C ASN A 158 -10.16 -27.43 -2.59
N ALA A 159 -9.08 -27.69 -1.84
CA ALA A 159 -9.02 -28.80 -0.90
C ALA A 159 -9.61 -28.44 0.48
N TRP A 160 -10.06 -27.20 0.67
CA TRP A 160 -10.84 -26.78 1.83
C TRP A 160 -12.28 -27.30 1.74
N LYS A 161 -12.98 -27.27 2.87
CA LYS A 161 -14.42 -27.49 2.95
C LYS A 161 -15.10 -26.15 3.24
N ALA A 162 -16.23 -25.90 2.60
CA ALA A 162 -16.97 -24.66 2.79
C ALA A 162 -18.49 -24.85 2.85
N SER A 163 -19.15 -23.98 3.62
CA SER A 163 -20.60 -23.91 3.78
C SER A 163 -21.05 -22.46 3.94
N PHE A 164 -22.30 -22.13 3.58
CA PHE A 164 -22.93 -20.85 3.88
C PHE A 164 -23.80 -20.89 5.15
N THR A 165 -24.01 -22.07 5.73
CA THR A 165 -24.70 -22.26 7.01
C THR A 165 -23.74 -22.78 8.08
N PRO A 166 -23.81 -22.25 9.31
CA PRO A 166 -23.12 -22.87 10.43
C PRO A 166 -23.83 -24.19 10.72
N ALA A 167 -23.16 -25.31 10.46
CA ALA A 167 -23.68 -26.61 10.85
C ALA A 167 -23.30 -26.87 12.32
N ASN A 168 -24.29 -27.24 13.13
CA ASN A 168 -24.05 -27.81 14.45
C ASN A 168 -23.97 -29.33 14.26
N GLY A 169 -22.93 -29.95 14.82
CA GLY A 169 -22.60 -31.34 14.57
C GLY A 169 -23.58 -32.30 15.24
N GLY A 170 -24.74 -32.51 14.61
CA GLY A 170 -25.71 -33.58 14.92
C GLY A 170 -25.85 -33.90 16.41
N ALA A 171 -25.80 -35.19 16.73
CA ALA A 171 -26.00 -35.73 18.08
C ALA A 171 -24.90 -35.34 19.09
N ASP A 172 -23.70 -35.00 18.63
CA ASP A 172 -22.54 -34.73 19.50
C ASP A 172 -22.41 -33.24 19.90
N ALA A 173 -23.30 -32.38 19.41
CA ALA A 173 -23.33 -30.94 19.67
C ALA A 173 -22.00 -30.20 19.38
N ARG A 174 -21.08 -30.81 18.62
CA ARG A 174 -19.80 -30.19 18.27
C ARG A 174 -20.03 -29.00 17.35
N VAL A 175 -19.30 -27.92 17.59
CA VAL A 175 -19.38 -26.72 16.76
C VAL A 175 -18.47 -26.87 15.55
N TRP A 176 -18.86 -26.34 14.39
CA TRP A 176 -18.16 -26.48 13.12
C TRP A 176 -16.67 -26.12 13.11
N TYR A 177 -16.18 -25.34 14.07
CA TYR A 177 -14.75 -24.96 14.20
C TYR A 177 -13.94 -25.91 15.10
N GLN A 178 -14.58 -26.91 15.73
CA GLN A 178 -13.94 -27.84 16.67
C GLN A 178 -13.41 -29.11 15.99
N TYR A 179 -12.42 -29.75 16.60
CA TYR A 179 -11.99 -31.08 16.19
C TYR A 179 -13.13 -32.11 16.36
N GLY A 180 -13.25 -33.04 15.41
CA GLY A 180 -14.28 -34.08 15.41
C GLY A 180 -15.66 -33.65 14.88
N PHE A 181 -15.84 -32.39 14.47
CA PHE A 181 -17.01 -31.99 13.70
C PHE A 181 -17.03 -32.71 12.35
N TYR A 182 -18.21 -33.22 11.97
CA TYR A 182 -18.46 -33.95 10.73
C TYR A 182 -18.79 -32.97 9.59
N ASP A 183 -17.84 -32.78 8.67
CA ASP A 183 -17.93 -31.86 7.53
C ASP A 183 -18.02 -32.59 6.18
N GLU A 184 -18.46 -33.86 6.17
CA GLU A 184 -18.55 -34.64 4.93
C GLU A 184 -19.55 -34.03 3.94
N ASP A 185 -20.67 -33.49 4.43
CA ASP A 185 -21.69 -32.80 3.63
C ASP A 185 -21.23 -31.42 3.13
N TRP A 186 -20.11 -30.90 3.64
CA TRP A 186 -19.57 -29.65 3.15
C TRP A 186 -18.93 -29.86 1.79
N ARG A 187 -19.23 -28.94 0.88
CA ARG A 187 -18.70 -28.95 -0.48
C ARG A 187 -17.32 -28.28 -0.52
N ALA A 188 -16.56 -28.54 -1.58
CA ALA A 188 -15.37 -27.78 -1.87
C ALA A 188 -15.74 -26.31 -2.15
N PRO A 189 -14.90 -25.34 -1.76
CA PRO A 189 -15.13 -23.93 -2.10
C PRO A 189 -14.95 -23.68 -3.60
N GLN A 190 -15.45 -22.54 -4.05
CA GLN A 190 -15.19 -22.00 -5.38
C GLN A 190 -14.07 -20.96 -5.32
N LEU A 191 -13.32 -20.80 -6.41
CA LEU A 191 -12.37 -19.70 -6.53
C LEU A 191 -13.14 -18.37 -6.68
N ALA A 192 -12.84 -17.40 -5.84
CA ALA A 192 -13.40 -16.06 -5.93
C ALA A 192 -12.62 -15.24 -6.96
N ASN A 193 -12.90 -15.51 -8.24
CA ASN A 193 -12.24 -14.85 -9.37
C ASN A 193 -12.47 -13.33 -9.33
N GLY A 194 -11.43 -12.56 -9.67
CA GLY A 194 -11.48 -11.10 -9.74
C GLY A 194 -11.01 -10.38 -8.47
N LEU A 195 -10.91 -11.08 -7.33
CA LEU A 195 -10.25 -10.53 -6.15
C LEU A 195 -8.73 -10.61 -6.34
N LYS A 196 -8.06 -9.47 -6.16
CA LYS A 196 -6.60 -9.43 -6.12
C LYS A 196 -6.16 -9.75 -4.70
N PRO A 197 -5.08 -10.52 -4.48
CA PRO A 197 -4.53 -10.69 -3.15
C PRO A 197 -4.22 -9.31 -2.55
N PRO A 198 -4.65 -9.04 -1.32
CA PRO A 198 -4.55 -7.71 -0.77
C PRO A 198 -3.06 -7.42 -0.53
N ALA A 199 -2.66 -6.20 -0.88
CA ALA A 199 -1.31 -5.73 -0.69
C ALA A 199 -1.24 -4.94 0.62
N ILE A 200 -0.16 -5.14 1.38
CA ILE A 200 0.10 -4.31 2.54
C ILE A 200 0.89 -3.09 2.06
N SER A 201 0.48 -1.90 2.46
CA SER A 201 1.25 -0.69 2.15
C SER A 201 2.56 -0.71 2.95
N GLY A 202 3.66 -1.08 2.30
CA GLY A 202 5.00 -1.08 2.89
C GLY A 202 5.84 -2.22 2.32
N ASN A 203 7.14 -1.99 2.12
CA ASN A 203 8.04 -2.88 1.37
C ASN A 203 8.41 -4.21 2.08
N VAL A 204 7.55 -4.80 2.91
CA VAL A 204 7.98 -5.90 3.79
C VAL A 204 7.69 -7.25 3.14
N ASP A 205 8.74 -8.04 2.91
CA ASP A 205 8.58 -9.49 2.80
C ASP A 205 8.36 -10.06 4.21
N TYR A 206 7.12 -10.00 4.66
CA TYR A 206 6.70 -10.42 6.00
C TYR A 206 6.95 -11.91 6.26
N GLY A 207 6.99 -12.75 5.20
CA GLY A 207 7.18 -14.20 5.33
C GLY A 207 8.55 -14.53 5.93
N TYR A 208 9.61 -13.94 5.38
CA TYR A 208 10.97 -14.13 5.91
C TYR A 208 11.19 -13.41 7.25
N PHE A 209 10.58 -12.23 7.39
CA PHE A 209 10.71 -11.35 8.55
C PHE A 209 10.14 -11.97 9.83
N LEU A 210 8.96 -12.59 9.75
CA LEU A 210 8.26 -13.14 10.93
C LEU A 210 8.72 -14.57 11.23
N TRP A 211 9.06 -15.36 10.20
CA TRP A 211 9.62 -16.71 10.36
C TRP A 211 10.90 -16.75 11.17
N SER A 212 11.74 -15.72 11.05
CA SER A 212 13.03 -15.74 11.72
C SER A 212 12.94 -15.47 13.23
N ARG A 213 12.02 -14.61 13.75
CA ARG A 213 12.19 -14.04 15.12
C ARG A 213 10.95 -13.54 15.89
N THR A 214 9.68 -13.83 15.52
CA THR A 214 8.52 -13.34 16.32
C THR A 214 8.43 -13.90 17.74
N SER A 215 8.97 -15.09 17.99
CA SER A 215 9.03 -15.69 19.33
C SER A 215 9.95 -14.95 20.31
N ALA A 216 10.57 -13.84 19.89
CA ALA A 216 11.67 -13.18 20.62
C ALA A 216 11.49 -11.66 20.85
N LEU A 217 10.29 -11.07 20.73
CA LEU A 217 10.04 -9.77 21.36
C LEU A 217 9.93 -9.94 22.88
N GLN A 218 11.01 -10.41 23.49
CA GLN A 218 11.13 -10.38 24.94
C GLN A 218 11.04 -8.92 25.37
N PRO A 219 10.26 -8.61 26.42
CA PRO A 219 10.18 -7.26 26.92
C PRO A 219 11.57 -6.81 27.33
N VAL A 220 12.05 -5.76 26.67
CA VAL A 220 13.35 -5.13 26.91
C VAL A 220 13.39 -4.44 28.26
N TRP A 221 12.21 -4.08 28.72
CA TRP A 221 12.00 -3.35 29.94
C TRP A 221 10.69 -3.81 30.58
N ARG A 222 10.78 -4.05 31.88
CA ARG A 222 9.67 -4.16 32.82
C ARG A 222 10.02 -3.21 33.95
N SER A 223 9.07 -2.43 34.44
CA SER A 223 9.35 -1.66 35.64
C SER A 223 9.63 -2.66 36.79
N GLY A 224 10.62 -2.36 37.63
CA GLY A 224 10.92 -3.19 38.78
C GLY A 224 9.71 -3.26 39.72
N ALA A 225 9.59 -4.33 40.50
CA ALA A 225 8.55 -4.42 41.52
C ALA A 225 8.70 -3.24 42.51
N GLY A 226 7.84 -2.22 42.37
CA GLY A 226 7.87 -0.98 43.16
C GLY A 226 8.07 0.31 42.34
N ASP A 227 8.57 0.22 41.11
CA ASP A 227 8.65 1.36 40.19
C ASP A 227 7.36 1.44 39.37
N ASN A 228 6.55 2.46 39.64
CA ASN A 228 5.34 2.76 38.86
C ASN A 228 5.64 3.58 37.60
N ALA A 229 6.89 3.63 37.15
CA ALA A 229 7.21 4.28 35.89
C ALA A 229 6.59 3.48 34.76
N SER A 230 5.51 4.00 34.15
CA SER A 230 4.92 3.45 32.92
C SER A 230 5.65 3.94 31.67
N GLU A 231 6.40 5.04 31.81
CA GLU A 231 7.09 5.72 30.71
C GLU A 231 8.60 5.39 30.62
N ALA A 232 9.03 4.91 29.45
CA ALA A 232 10.42 4.65 29.14
C ALA A 232 10.80 5.15 27.73
N ARG A 233 12.03 5.64 27.59
CA ARG A 233 12.67 6.01 26.33
C ARG A 233 13.67 4.95 25.92
N PHE A 234 13.52 4.44 24.71
CA PHE A 234 14.39 3.46 24.07
C PHE A 234 15.13 4.13 22.92
N VAL A 235 16.44 3.93 22.82
CA VAL A 235 17.27 4.51 21.76
C VAL A 235 18.14 3.45 21.11
N LEU A 236 18.06 3.34 19.78
CA LEU A 236 18.90 2.48 18.95
C LEU A 236 19.66 3.34 17.93
N THR A 237 20.94 3.08 17.73
CA THR A 237 21.74 3.68 16.64
C THR A 237 21.99 2.63 15.58
N LEU A 238 21.34 2.76 14.42
CA LEU A 238 21.58 1.93 13.25
C LEU A 238 22.85 2.39 12.53
N PRO A 239 23.88 1.53 12.38
CA PRO A 239 25.14 1.88 11.74
C PRO A 239 25.06 1.77 10.20
N PHE A 240 23.96 2.23 9.61
CA PHE A 240 23.72 2.17 8.17
C PHE A 240 23.18 3.49 7.66
N SER A 241 23.65 3.92 6.50
CA SER A 241 22.98 4.95 5.71
C SER A 241 21.80 4.35 4.95
N ARG A 242 20.82 5.18 4.60
CA ARG A 242 19.67 4.74 3.78
C ARG A 242 20.11 4.10 2.46
N ALA A 243 21.16 4.61 1.83
CA ALA A 243 21.65 4.10 0.55
C ALA A 243 22.28 2.69 0.65
N ALA A 244 22.72 2.29 1.84
CA ALA A 244 23.26 0.95 2.10
C ALA A 244 22.19 -0.09 2.39
N LEU A 245 20.92 0.32 2.46
CA LEU A 245 19.79 -0.54 2.79
C LEU A 245 18.83 -0.65 1.61
N GLN A 246 18.24 -1.83 1.44
CA GLN A 246 17.06 -2.01 0.61
C GLN A 246 15.80 -1.63 1.38
N ASN A 247 15.74 -2.01 2.67
CA ASN A 247 14.61 -1.75 3.56
C ASN A 247 15.02 -1.73 5.05
N ALA A 248 14.13 -1.21 5.90
CA ALA A 248 14.29 -1.18 7.36
C ALA A 248 12.93 -1.11 8.06
N TRP A 249 12.78 -1.83 9.16
CA TRP A 249 11.54 -1.93 9.94
C TRP A 249 11.79 -2.00 11.43
N LEU A 250 10.79 -1.56 12.19
CA LEU A 250 10.71 -1.67 13.63
C LEU A 250 9.49 -2.52 13.98
N MET A 251 9.71 -3.60 14.72
CA MET A 251 8.67 -4.31 15.44
C MET A 251 8.60 -3.75 16.85
N ALA A 252 7.40 -3.36 17.27
CA ALA A 252 7.13 -2.81 18.59
C ALA A 252 5.88 -3.49 19.17
N GLN A 253 6.00 -4.03 20.38
CA GLN A 253 4.88 -4.60 21.12
C GLN A 253 4.74 -3.87 22.46
N CYS A 254 3.57 -3.29 22.67
CA CYS A 254 3.23 -2.52 23.87
C CYS A 254 1.75 -2.74 24.17
N ASN A 255 1.40 -2.92 25.44
CA ASN A 255 0.02 -2.72 25.92
C ASN A 255 -0.07 -1.30 26.47
N GLY A 256 -0.50 -0.34 25.64
CA GLY A 256 -0.42 1.09 25.95
C GLY A 256 -0.10 1.93 24.72
N ALA A 257 0.45 3.12 24.93
CA ALA A 257 0.80 4.06 23.88
C ALA A 257 2.31 4.13 23.69
N PHE A 258 2.78 4.24 22.45
CA PHE A 258 4.17 4.51 22.16
C PHE A 258 4.33 5.38 20.93
N LYS A 259 5.52 5.96 20.82
CA LYS A 259 5.82 7.11 20.00
C LYS A 259 7.16 6.87 19.33
N VAL A 260 7.22 6.89 18.01
CA VAL A 260 8.45 6.53 17.28
C VAL A 260 9.04 7.75 16.57
N ASN A 261 10.31 8.02 16.82
CA ASN A 261 11.10 9.03 16.13
C ASN A 261 12.27 8.37 15.40
N VAL A 262 12.64 8.93 14.24
CA VAL A 262 13.84 8.56 13.50
C VAL A 262 14.60 9.83 13.18
N ASN A 263 15.84 9.95 13.65
CA ASN A 263 16.67 11.15 13.53
C ASN A 263 15.94 12.42 13.99
N GLN A 264 15.36 12.38 15.20
CA GLN A 264 14.54 13.46 15.78
C GLN A 264 13.25 13.79 15.03
N ARG A 265 12.97 13.13 13.89
CA ARG A 265 11.75 13.31 13.14
C ARG A 265 10.69 12.36 13.65
N ARG A 266 9.52 12.89 14.00
CA ARG A 266 8.35 12.12 14.40
C ARG A 266 7.84 11.27 13.24
N LEU A 267 7.76 9.96 13.44
CA LEU A 267 7.19 9.04 12.45
C LEU A 267 5.71 8.75 12.71
N GLY A 268 5.33 8.56 13.98
CA GLY A 268 3.95 8.31 14.35
C GLY A 268 3.73 8.07 15.83
N ASP A 269 2.45 8.07 16.20
CA ASP A 269 1.92 7.79 17.53
C ASP A 269 1.07 6.53 17.40
N TYR A 270 1.35 5.55 18.24
CA TYR A 270 0.76 4.23 18.19
C TYR A 270 0.15 3.93 19.55
N ALA A 271 -1.01 3.31 19.57
CA ALA A 271 -1.63 2.84 20.79
C ALA A 271 -2.29 1.48 20.54
N SER A 272 -2.32 0.65 21.57
CA SER A 272 -3.09 -0.59 21.57
C SER A 272 -3.48 -0.96 22.98
N ASP A 273 -4.76 -1.30 23.17
CA ASP A 273 -5.30 -1.81 24.45
C ASP A 273 -4.93 -3.28 24.72
N TYR A 274 -4.19 -3.90 23.78
CA TYR A 274 -3.77 -5.29 23.82
C TYR A 274 -2.33 -5.40 23.29
N PRO A 275 -1.55 -6.42 23.69
CA PRO A 275 -0.15 -6.58 23.28
C PRO A 275 -0.02 -7.00 21.80
N GLN A 276 -0.30 -6.08 20.88
CA GLN A 276 -0.17 -6.28 19.44
C GLN A 276 1.23 -5.89 18.96
N ILE A 277 1.77 -6.66 18.02
CA ILE A 277 3.00 -6.26 17.33
C ILE A 277 2.63 -5.25 16.24
N LYS A 278 3.20 -4.06 16.32
CA LYS A 278 3.17 -3.06 15.26
C LYS A 278 4.45 -3.15 14.48
N VAL A 279 4.33 -3.29 13.15
CA VAL A 279 5.47 -3.22 12.23
C VAL A 279 5.48 -1.86 11.55
N ILE A 280 6.55 -1.12 11.76
CA ILE A 280 6.70 0.27 11.35
C ILE A 280 7.84 0.36 10.33
N ASN A 281 7.59 0.97 9.18
CA ASN A 281 8.60 1.17 8.15
C ASN A 281 9.57 2.28 8.57
N LEU A 282 10.82 1.91 8.83
CA LEU A 282 11.88 2.85 9.18
C LEU A 282 12.62 3.38 7.96
N PHE A 283 12.57 2.69 6.81
CA PHE A 283 13.43 2.98 5.66
C PHE A 283 13.29 4.38 5.10
N GLN A 284 12.05 4.87 4.96
CA GLN A 284 11.79 6.20 4.39
C GLN A 284 12.38 7.36 5.21
N PRO A 285 12.23 7.39 6.55
CA PRO A 285 12.81 8.46 7.37
C PRO A 285 14.33 8.32 7.64
N LEU A 286 15.00 7.24 7.23
CA LEU A 286 16.47 7.18 7.33
C LEU A 286 17.13 8.24 6.45
N GLY A 287 18.14 8.89 7.00
CA GLY A 287 18.98 9.87 6.30
C GLY A 287 20.13 9.22 5.53
N ALA A 288 20.86 10.06 4.78
CA ALA A 288 22.07 9.66 4.08
C ALA A 288 23.29 9.54 5.02
N ALA A 289 23.17 9.98 6.28
CA ALA A 289 24.21 9.86 7.28
C ALA A 289 24.63 8.39 7.50
N PRO A 290 25.89 8.11 7.86
CA PRO A 290 26.39 6.75 8.07
C PRO A 290 25.72 6.03 9.25
N ALA A 291 25.10 6.80 10.15
CA ALA A 291 24.32 6.27 11.26
C ALA A 291 22.98 6.99 11.37
N ASN A 292 21.96 6.26 11.79
CA ASN A 292 20.61 6.76 12.01
C ASN A 292 20.15 6.42 13.42
N GLN A 293 19.52 7.36 14.11
CA GLN A 293 19.00 7.15 15.46
C GLN A 293 17.51 6.85 15.42
N ILE A 294 17.08 5.79 16.10
CA ILE A 294 15.67 5.46 16.32
C ILE A 294 15.40 5.67 17.80
N GLU A 295 14.31 6.36 18.11
CA GLU A 295 13.85 6.55 19.47
C GLU A 295 12.40 6.07 19.60
N VAL A 296 12.12 5.34 20.66
CA VAL A 296 10.76 4.95 21.03
C VAL A 296 10.47 5.47 22.42
N PHE A 297 9.43 6.28 22.58
CA PHE A 297 8.91 6.68 23.87
C PHE A 297 7.66 5.86 24.10
N ALA A 298 7.68 5.00 25.10
CA ALA A 298 6.60 4.07 25.38
C ALA A 298 6.04 4.36 26.76
N ASP A 299 4.72 4.38 26.84
CA ASP A 299 3.87 4.41 28.03
C ASP A 299 3.07 3.10 28.00
N CYS A 300 3.70 2.03 28.49
CA CYS A 300 3.14 0.68 28.44
C CYS A 300 2.80 0.19 29.85
N ASP A 301 1.88 -0.77 29.92
CA ASP A 301 1.62 -1.54 31.13
C ASP A 301 2.94 -2.13 31.67
N PRO A 302 3.38 -1.73 32.87
CA PRO A 302 4.64 -2.16 33.45
C PRO A 302 4.73 -3.68 33.63
N ALA A 303 3.60 -4.38 33.79
CA ALA A 303 3.57 -5.83 33.97
C ALA A 303 3.95 -6.58 32.68
N LEU A 304 3.55 -6.04 31.52
CA LEU A 304 3.82 -6.65 30.21
C LEU A 304 5.13 -6.15 29.61
N GLY A 305 5.45 -4.87 29.83
CA GLY A 305 6.66 -4.23 29.33
C GLY A 305 6.60 -3.86 27.85
N MET A 306 7.76 -3.51 27.30
CA MET A 306 7.91 -3.13 25.88
C MET A 306 8.80 -4.12 25.13
N GLY A 307 8.27 -4.75 24.09
CA GLY A 307 9.05 -5.56 23.15
C GLY A 307 9.51 -4.73 21.96
N LEU A 308 10.82 -4.72 21.66
CA LEU A 308 11.39 -3.98 20.53
C LEU A 308 12.34 -4.85 19.71
N GLN A 309 12.25 -4.71 18.39
CA GLN A 309 13.22 -5.27 17.46
C GLN A 309 13.26 -4.45 16.19
N ALA A 310 14.44 -3.89 15.86
CA ALA A 310 14.65 -3.34 14.53
C ALA A 310 15.24 -4.42 13.61
N VAL A 311 14.92 -4.34 12.32
CA VAL A 311 15.47 -5.23 11.30
C VAL A 311 15.76 -4.39 10.07
N VAL A 312 16.91 -4.60 9.46
CA VAL A 312 17.32 -3.93 8.23
C VAL A 312 17.70 -4.97 7.18
N GLN A 313 17.42 -4.65 5.91
CA GLN A 313 17.78 -5.46 4.76
C GLN A 313 18.88 -4.75 3.98
N THR A 314 20.05 -5.39 3.85
CA THR A 314 21.26 -4.83 3.21
C THR A 314 21.49 -5.35 1.79
N GLY A 315 20.74 -6.39 1.38
CA GLY A 315 20.77 -7.04 0.07
C GLY A 315 19.52 -7.93 -0.07
N GLU A 316 19.35 -8.60 -1.21
CA GLU A 316 18.10 -9.35 -1.51
C GLU A 316 17.73 -10.33 -0.39
N ASP A 317 18.70 -11.08 0.15
CA ASP A 317 18.45 -12.08 1.20
C ASP A 317 19.16 -11.79 2.53
N ARG A 318 19.77 -10.60 2.69
CA ARG A 318 20.59 -10.29 3.88
C ARG A 318 19.86 -9.40 4.86
N PHE A 319 19.33 -10.02 5.92
CA PHE A 319 18.67 -9.36 7.04
C PHE A 319 19.60 -9.26 8.26
N ILE A 320 19.59 -8.10 8.90
CA ILE A 320 20.29 -7.87 10.16
C ILE A 320 19.25 -7.41 11.18
N SER A 321 19.21 -8.06 12.34
CA SER A 321 18.25 -7.77 13.40
C SER A 321 18.96 -7.20 14.61
N PHE A 322 18.33 -6.18 15.18
CA PHE A 322 18.70 -5.48 16.41
C PHE A 322 17.63 -5.80 17.46
N PRO A 323 17.77 -6.93 18.18
CA PRO A 323 16.86 -7.28 19.28
C PRO A 323 16.84 -6.22 20.36
N GLY A 324 15.84 -6.32 21.24
CA GLY A 324 15.63 -5.42 22.35
C GLY A 324 16.87 -5.14 23.21
N ILE A 325 17.71 -6.15 23.44
CA ILE A 325 18.96 -6.01 24.22
C ILE A 325 19.94 -4.98 23.64
N ASP A 326 19.85 -4.65 22.35
CA ASP A 326 20.70 -3.64 21.70
C ASP A 326 20.21 -2.20 21.95
N TRP A 327 19.03 -2.03 22.56
CA TRP A 327 18.43 -0.72 22.81
C TRP A 327 18.89 -0.14 24.15
N ARG A 328 19.22 1.15 24.16
CA ARG A 328 19.47 1.89 25.40
C ARG A 328 18.14 2.31 25.99
N VAL A 329 17.89 1.98 27.25
CA VAL A 329 16.66 2.31 27.97
C VAL A 329 16.93 3.42 28.99
N SER A 330 16.00 4.37 29.12
CA SER A 330 16.02 5.40 30.15
C SER A 330 14.59 5.70 30.61
N PRO A 331 14.25 5.58 31.91
CA PRO A 331 12.93 5.95 32.41
C PRO A 331 12.69 7.46 32.22
N VAL A 332 11.49 7.86 31.82
CA VAL A 332 11.16 9.27 31.51
C VAL A 332 10.85 10.08 32.78
N SER A 333 10.33 9.44 33.83
CA SER A 333 9.92 10.10 35.08
C SER A 333 11.07 10.41 36.06
N ALA A 334 12.30 10.05 35.75
CA ALA A 334 13.44 10.29 36.63
C ALA A 334 14.04 11.69 36.40
N THR A 335 13.33 12.73 36.83
CA THR A 335 13.95 14.07 36.98
C THR A 335 15.04 14.09 38.07
N ASP A 336 15.18 13.02 38.88
CA ASP A 336 16.11 12.98 40.02
C ASP A 336 16.94 11.69 40.21
N ALA A 337 17.00 10.75 39.25
CA ALA A 337 17.83 9.53 39.42
C ALA A 337 19.26 9.72 38.87
N PRO A 338 20.32 9.48 39.67
CA PRO A 338 21.70 9.72 39.28
C PRO A 338 22.21 8.80 38.16
N ALA A 339 23.17 9.34 37.41
CA ALA A 339 23.73 8.88 36.13
C ALA A 339 24.50 7.54 36.13
N GLN A 340 24.14 6.56 36.96
CA GLN A 340 24.85 5.28 37.03
C GLN A 340 23.93 4.07 36.81
N TYR A 341 23.41 3.96 35.59
CA TYR A 341 23.21 2.62 35.00
C TYR A 341 24.50 2.29 34.25
N GLU A 342 25.44 1.63 34.92
CA GLU A 342 26.68 1.15 34.31
C GLU A 342 26.36 0.13 33.21
N ARG A 343 26.90 0.40 32.02
CA ARG A 343 26.82 -0.49 30.85
C ARG A 343 27.61 -1.78 31.11
N PRO A 344 27.11 -2.95 30.68
CA PRO A 344 27.99 -3.96 30.12
C PRO A 344 28.54 -3.40 28.79
N ALA A 345 29.87 -3.40 28.62
CA ALA A 345 30.49 -3.07 27.34
C ALA A 345 30.09 -4.13 26.29
N TYR A 346 29.08 -3.83 25.48
CA TYR A 346 28.62 -4.73 24.44
C TYR A 346 29.18 -4.34 23.08
N THR A 347 29.85 -5.31 22.46
CA THR A 347 30.29 -5.25 21.06
C THR A 347 29.15 -5.82 20.24
N PRO A 348 28.63 -5.13 19.21
CA PRO A 348 27.52 -5.64 18.42
C PRO A 348 27.89 -7.01 17.86
N HIS A 349 27.17 -8.06 18.25
CA HIS A 349 27.29 -9.36 17.61
C HIS A 349 26.68 -9.24 16.20
N ILE A 350 27.50 -8.82 15.23
CA ILE A 350 27.19 -8.95 13.81
C ILE A 350 27.20 -10.45 13.49
N ARG A 351 26.13 -11.15 13.84
CA ARG A 351 25.94 -12.54 13.45
C ARG A 351 25.47 -12.52 11.99
N GLN A 352 26.39 -12.69 11.05
CA GLN A 352 26.03 -13.16 9.71
C GLN A 352 25.44 -14.56 9.89
N VAL A 353 24.11 -14.64 9.96
CA VAL A 353 23.42 -15.92 10.07
C VAL A 353 23.36 -16.49 8.65
N ALA A 354 24.37 -17.30 8.32
CA ALA A 354 24.09 -18.46 7.48
C ALA A 354 23.05 -19.30 8.23
N THR A 355 22.11 -19.90 7.49
CA THR A 355 20.94 -20.67 7.92
C THR A 355 21.29 -21.84 8.86
N GLU A 356 21.73 -21.56 10.09
CA GLU A 356 21.98 -22.59 11.11
C GLU A 356 21.30 -22.26 12.44
N SER A 357 20.62 -23.30 12.92
CA SER A 357 19.74 -23.40 14.07
C SER A 357 20.43 -22.99 15.37
N ALA A 358 19.83 -22.04 16.11
CA ALA A 358 20.19 -21.76 17.49
C ALA A 358 18.96 -21.95 18.37
N GLU A 359 19.13 -22.80 19.37
CA GLU A 359 18.13 -23.30 20.31
C GLU A 359 18.09 -22.37 21.55
N SER A 360 16.97 -21.71 21.80
CA SER A 360 16.69 -21.01 23.06
C SER A 360 15.20 -21.05 23.33
N ALA A 361 14.81 -21.50 24.53
CA ALA A 361 13.41 -21.70 24.91
C ALA A 361 12.65 -20.36 25.08
N PRO A 362 11.46 -20.19 24.47
CA PRO A 362 10.65 -18.99 24.61
C PRO A 362 9.73 -19.01 25.84
N ILE A 363 9.56 -17.84 26.47
CA ILE A 363 8.55 -17.56 27.50
C ILE A 363 7.22 -17.27 26.79
N ARG A 364 6.12 -17.90 27.24
CA ARG A 364 4.78 -17.78 26.64
C ARG A 364 4.15 -16.42 26.90
N PHE A 365 3.84 -15.69 25.83
CA PHE A 365 2.87 -14.59 25.82
C PHE A 365 1.60 -15.07 25.12
N GLU A 366 0.46 -14.44 25.41
CA GLU A 366 -0.72 -14.52 24.54
C GLU A 366 -0.34 -13.99 23.14
N ASP A 367 -0.70 -14.73 22.10
CA ASP A 367 -0.08 -14.57 20.77
C ASP A 367 -0.34 -13.19 20.16
N PRO A 368 0.73 -12.41 19.87
CA PRO A 368 0.56 -11.08 19.33
C PRO A 368 -0.05 -11.10 17.94
N SER A 369 -1.19 -10.42 17.77
CA SER A 369 -1.72 -10.11 16.44
C SER A 369 -0.96 -8.92 15.84
N LEU A 370 -0.62 -8.99 14.56
CA LEU A 370 -0.07 -7.85 13.83
C LEU A 370 -1.19 -6.91 13.37
N GLU A 371 -0.98 -5.59 13.52
CA GLU A 371 -1.81 -4.59 12.87
C GLU A 371 -0.95 -3.62 12.07
N VAL A 372 -1.26 -3.49 10.77
CA VAL A 372 -0.58 -2.54 9.88
C VAL A 372 -1.45 -1.29 9.74
N MET A 373 -1.12 -0.26 10.50
CA MET A 373 -1.75 1.05 10.37
C MET A 373 -0.94 1.97 9.46
N ARG A 374 -1.64 2.77 8.67
CA ARG A 374 -1.05 3.79 7.83
C ARG A 374 -1.47 5.16 8.33
N GLN A 375 -0.49 5.97 8.77
CA GLN A 375 -0.70 7.39 9.03
C GLN A 375 0.15 8.18 8.02
N ILE A 376 -0.48 8.69 6.97
CA ILE A 376 0.17 9.67 6.08
C ILE A 376 -0.06 11.04 6.71
N SER A 377 0.99 11.74 7.11
CA SER A 377 0.85 13.14 7.55
C SER A 377 0.57 14.03 6.33
N TYR A 378 -0.62 14.62 6.26
CA TYR A 378 -1.05 15.59 5.25
C TYR A 378 0.00 16.67 4.85
N PRO A 379 0.79 17.27 5.76
CA PRO A 379 1.74 18.32 5.38
C PRO A 379 2.86 17.88 4.42
N GLU A 380 3.31 16.62 4.47
CA GLU A 380 4.32 16.12 3.52
C GLU A 380 3.77 15.98 2.11
N LEU A 381 2.51 15.56 1.99
CA LEU A 381 1.82 15.43 0.71
C LEU A 381 1.68 16.80 0.03
N ILE A 382 1.35 17.83 0.82
CA ILE A 382 1.22 19.22 0.35
C ILE A 382 2.57 19.77 -0.13
N LEU A 383 3.66 19.57 0.63
CA LEU A 383 4.98 20.08 0.24
C LEU A 383 5.49 19.44 -1.06
N ARG A 384 5.22 18.14 -1.25
CA ARG A 384 5.59 17.41 -2.48
C ARG A 384 4.76 17.85 -3.68
N ALA A 385 3.45 18.05 -3.51
CA ALA A 385 2.58 18.60 -4.54
C ALA A 385 3.07 19.99 -5.00
N LEU A 386 3.43 20.87 -4.06
CA LEU A 386 3.96 22.21 -4.37
C LEU A 386 5.25 22.17 -5.20
N LYS A 387 6.19 21.26 -4.87
CA LYS A 387 7.46 21.12 -5.61
C LYS A 387 7.24 20.73 -7.07
N TRP A 388 6.34 19.79 -7.33
CA TRP A 388 6.04 19.34 -8.69
C TRP A 388 5.21 20.35 -9.49
N CYS A 389 4.29 21.06 -8.84
CA CYS A 389 3.61 22.20 -9.45
C CYS A 389 4.63 23.23 -9.92
N ALA A 390 5.65 23.55 -9.13
CA ALA A 390 6.72 24.48 -9.54
C ALA A 390 7.52 23.99 -10.76
N ILE A 391 7.86 22.69 -10.82
CA ILE A 391 8.56 22.08 -11.97
C ILE A 391 7.70 22.16 -13.24
N TRP A 392 6.41 21.84 -13.15
CA TRP A 392 5.49 21.91 -14.29
C TRP A 392 5.28 23.34 -14.78
N LEU A 393 5.18 24.30 -13.86
CA LEU A 393 5.06 25.72 -14.20
C LEU A 393 6.32 26.21 -14.92
N LEU A 394 7.51 25.81 -14.45
CA LEU A 394 8.78 26.12 -15.11
C LEU A 394 8.84 25.54 -16.53
N LEU A 395 8.47 24.27 -16.70
CA LEU A 395 8.44 23.59 -18.01
C LEU A 395 7.50 24.30 -18.99
N ASN A 396 6.28 24.65 -18.57
CA ASN A 396 5.33 25.39 -19.41
C ASN A 396 5.86 26.77 -19.82
N VAL A 397 6.52 27.50 -18.90
CA VAL A 397 7.13 28.79 -19.18
C VAL A 397 8.28 28.64 -20.19
N LEU A 398 9.16 27.65 -20.00
CA LEU A 398 10.27 27.38 -20.90
C LEU A 398 9.79 26.98 -22.30
N THR A 399 8.80 26.09 -22.41
CA THR A 399 8.24 25.69 -23.71
C THR A 399 7.56 26.86 -24.41
N SER A 400 6.80 27.69 -23.67
CA SER A 400 6.13 28.86 -24.26
C SER A 400 7.14 29.90 -24.74
N THR A 401 8.20 30.12 -23.97
CA THR A 401 9.28 31.07 -24.29
C THR A 401 10.09 30.58 -25.49
N GLY A 402 10.42 29.28 -25.54
CA GLY A 402 11.09 28.65 -26.68
C GLY A 402 10.26 28.73 -27.96
N LEU A 403 8.95 28.49 -27.87
CA LEU A 403 8.05 28.65 -29.02
C LEU A 403 7.96 30.10 -29.50
N LEU A 404 7.90 31.06 -28.57
CA LEU A 404 7.87 32.48 -28.87
C LEU A 404 9.13 32.92 -29.63
N LEU A 405 10.30 32.43 -29.20
CA LEU A 405 11.58 32.69 -29.85
C LEU A 405 11.67 32.01 -31.23
N ALA A 406 11.24 30.76 -31.35
CA ALA A 406 11.33 29.98 -32.58
C ALA A 406 10.39 30.49 -33.69
N LEU A 407 9.21 31.00 -33.34
CA LEU A 407 8.15 31.34 -34.30
C LEU A 407 8.11 32.83 -34.69
N GLY A 408 9.12 33.62 -34.29
CA GLY A 408 9.29 35.00 -34.77
C GLY A 408 8.11 35.94 -34.47
N GLY A 409 7.33 35.65 -33.41
CA GLY A 409 6.26 36.54 -32.96
C GLY A 409 4.97 36.54 -33.79
N LEU A 410 4.67 35.50 -34.57
CA LEU A 410 3.39 35.36 -35.29
C LEU A 410 2.20 35.20 -34.31
N PRO A 411 1.44 36.26 -33.98
CA PRO A 411 0.55 36.27 -32.81
C PRO A 411 -0.64 35.31 -32.95
N ARG A 412 -1.06 35.06 -34.19
CA ARG A 412 -2.19 34.18 -34.51
C ARG A 412 -1.84 32.70 -34.42
N LEU A 413 -0.61 32.33 -34.78
CA LEU A 413 -0.13 30.96 -34.65
C LEU A 413 0.08 30.63 -33.16
N ILE A 414 0.64 31.58 -32.40
CA ILE A 414 0.81 31.48 -30.96
C ILE A 414 -0.55 31.33 -30.25
N ALA A 415 -1.57 32.10 -30.65
CA ALA A 415 -2.91 31.97 -30.08
C ALA A 415 -3.55 30.60 -30.39
N ALA A 416 -3.39 30.08 -31.61
CA ALA A 416 -3.91 28.77 -32.00
C ALA A 416 -3.21 27.62 -31.25
N ILE A 417 -1.88 27.71 -31.10
CA ILE A 417 -1.09 26.72 -30.36
C ILE A 417 -1.45 26.77 -28.88
N ASN A 418 -1.56 27.95 -28.28
CA ASN A 418 -2.00 28.07 -26.89
C ASN A 418 -3.41 27.52 -26.70
N LEU A 419 -4.35 27.75 -27.62
CA LEU A 419 -5.71 27.20 -27.53
C LEU A 419 -5.70 25.67 -27.61
N LEU A 420 -4.91 25.10 -28.52
CA LEU A 420 -4.71 23.66 -28.67
C LEU A 420 -4.10 23.06 -27.39
N GLN A 421 -3.07 23.71 -26.86
CA GLN A 421 -2.37 23.27 -25.67
C GLN A 421 -3.29 23.33 -24.44
N THR A 422 -4.13 24.37 -24.32
CA THR A 422 -5.16 24.53 -23.27
C THR A 422 -6.27 23.47 -23.39
N SER A 423 -6.70 23.16 -24.62
CA SER A 423 -7.69 22.12 -24.90
C SER A 423 -7.16 20.74 -24.51
N LEU A 424 -5.94 20.39 -24.95
CA LEU A 424 -5.28 19.12 -24.62
C LEU A 424 -5.08 18.97 -23.11
N THR A 425 -4.72 20.06 -22.44
CA THR A 425 -4.61 20.08 -20.98
C THR A 425 -5.96 19.84 -20.32
N CYS A 426 -7.00 20.62 -20.64
CA CYS A 426 -8.36 20.44 -20.09
C CYS A 426 -8.91 19.02 -20.29
N SER A 427 -8.74 18.45 -21.48
CA SER A 427 -9.14 17.07 -21.76
C SER A 427 -8.34 16.05 -20.93
N GLY A 428 -7.04 16.27 -20.74
CA GLY A 428 -6.19 15.44 -19.88
C GLY A 428 -6.61 15.46 -18.41
N ALA A 429 -6.97 16.62 -17.86
CA ALA A 429 -7.45 16.68 -16.47
C ALA A 429 -8.83 16.05 -16.30
N LEU A 430 -9.73 16.19 -17.27
CA LEU A 430 -11.04 15.54 -17.22
C LEU A 430 -10.88 14.01 -17.23
N LEU A 431 -10.02 13.48 -18.09
CA LEU A 431 -9.72 12.04 -18.13
C LEU A 431 -9.08 11.55 -16.83
N CYS A 432 -8.17 12.32 -16.23
CA CYS A 432 -7.57 11.98 -14.93
C CYS A 432 -8.57 12.04 -13.77
N ALA A 433 -9.45 13.06 -13.72
CA ALA A 433 -10.48 13.19 -12.70
C ALA A 433 -11.49 12.04 -12.78
N LEU A 434 -11.85 11.60 -13.99
CA LEU A 434 -12.76 10.49 -14.21
C LEU A 434 -12.09 9.12 -13.95
N ALA A 435 -10.78 8.99 -14.17
CA ALA A 435 -10.03 7.78 -13.82
C ALA A 435 -9.81 7.63 -12.30
N LEU A 436 -9.87 8.73 -11.55
CA LEU A 436 -9.77 8.74 -10.08
C LEU A 436 -11.08 8.40 -9.39
N ASP A 437 -12.23 8.52 -10.07
CA ASP A 437 -13.52 8.08 -9.55
C ASP A 437 -13.79 6.62 -9.95
N ALA A 438 -13.59 5.70 -9.00
CA ALA A 438 -13.61 4.24 -9.20
C ALA A 438 -14.98 3.65 -9.58
N ARG A 439 -15.94 4.47 -10.03
CA ARG A 439 -17.34 4.09 -10.29
C ARG A 439 -17.80 4.18 -11.74
N LEU A 440 -16.97 4.66 -12.67
CA LEU A 440 -17.42 4.83 -14.06
C LEU A 440 -17.10 3.61 -14.94
N LEU A 441 -18.18 2.97 -15.44
CA LEU A 441 -18.17 1.88 -16.41
C LEU A 441 -17.40 2.26 -17.69
N THR A 442 -16.69 1.29 -18.26
CA THR A 442 -15.86 1.37 -19.48
C THR A 442 -16.55 1.99 -20.70
N THR A 443 -17.88 1.93 -20.77
CA THR A 443 -18.70 2.55 -21.82
C THR A 443 -18.69 4.08 -21.79
N SER A 444 -18.54 4.70 -20.61
CA SER A 444 -18.44 6.16 -20.48
C SER A 444 -17.10 6.70 -21.02
N LEU A 445 -16.01 5.94 -20.86
CA LEU A 445 -14.69 6.30 -21.38
C LEU A 445 -14.63 6.23 -22.92
N PHE A 446 -15.30 5.26 -23.53
CA PHE A 446 -15.36 5.12 -24.99
C PHE A 446 -16.12 6.27 -25.64
N ASN A 447 -17.30 6.61 -25.11
CA ASN A 447 -18.10 7.72 -25.63
C ASN A 447 -17.38 9.08 -25.50
N LEU A 448 -16.59 9.27 -24.45
CA LEU A 448 -15.81 10.49 -24.27
C LEU A 448 -14.61 10.56 -25.22
N GLY A 449 -13.95 9.44 -25.49
CA GLY A 449 -12.90 9.36 -26.52
C GLY A 449 -13.41 9.78 -27.90
N VAL A 450 -14.62 9.33 -28.26
CA VAL A 450 -15.30 9.73 -29.51
C VAL A 450 -15.60 11.23 -29.52
N VAL A 451 -16.14 11.79 -28.44
CA VAL A 451 -16.42 13.24 -28.35
C VAL A 451 -15.14 14.08 -28.47
N THR A 452 -14.05 13.64 -27.84
CA THR A 452 -12.76 14.35 -27.87
C THR A 452 -12.13 14.30 -29.27
N ALA A 453 -12.23 13.16 -29.96
CA ALA A 453 -11.78 13.02 -31.34
C ALA A 453 -12.60 13.88 -32.32
N LEU A 454 -13.92 13.93 -32.15
CA LEU A 454 -14.81 14.78 -32.95
C LEU A 454 -14.51 16.27 -32.74
N PHE A 455 -14.25 16.69 -31.49
CA PHE A 455 -13.89 18.07 -31.19
C PHE A 455 -12.52 18.46 -31.75
N GLY A 456 -11.54 17.56 -31.67
CA GLY A 456 -10.22 17.74 -32.30
C GLY A 456 -10.30 17.85 -33.82
N ALA A 457 -11.10 16.99 -34.46
CA ALA A 457 -11.34 17.03 -35.90
C ALA A 457 -12.03 18.35 -36.34
N ALA A 458 -13.01 18.84 -35.57
CA ALA A 458 -13.68 20.10 -35.84
C ALA A 458 -12.74 21.31 -35.75
N LEU A 459 -11.84 21.34 -34.75
CA LEU A 459 -10.83 22.40 -34.62
C LEU A 459 -9.79 22.36 -35.75
N LEU A 460 -9.36 21.17 -36.16
CA LEU A 460 -8.44 20.99 -37.28
C LEU A 460 -9.07 21.45 -38.59
N ALA A 461 -10.35 21.11 -38.82
CA ALA A 461 -11.11 21.55 -39.98
C ALA A 461 -11.25 23.08 -40.03
N GLN A 462 -11.54 23.73 -38.89
CA GLN A 462 -11.58 25.19 -38.82
C GLN A 462 -10.22 25.84 -39.10
N ALA A 463 -9.13 25.27 -38.58
CA ALA A 463 -7.78 25.76 -38.83
C ALA A 463 -7.39 25.64 -40.32
N LEU A 464 -7.72 24.52 -40.96
CA LEU A 464 -7.50 24.29 -42.39
C LEU A 464 -8.34 25.23 -43.26
N SER A 465 -9.59 25.47 -42.88
CA SER A 465 -10.49 26.40 -43.57
C SER A 465 -9.94 27.85 -43.50
N ALA A 466 -9.41 28.25 -42.35
CA ALA A 466 -8.77 29.55 -42.16
C ALA A 466 -7.47 29.69 -42.98
N LEU A 467 -6.75 28.59 -43.23
CA LEU A 467 -5.56 28.56 -44.10
C LEU A 467 -5.94 28.63 -45.59
N GLN A 468 -7.00 27.95 -46.02
CA GLN A 468 -7.48 27.99 -47.41
C GLN A 468 -8.03 29.36 -47.82
N LEU A 469 -8.72 30.06 -46.92
CA LEU A 469 -9.16 31.45 -47.15
C LEU A 469 -7.99 32.44 -47.36
N ARG A 470 -6.77 32.03 -47.00
CA ARG A 470 -5.56 32.84 -47.18
C ARG A 470 -4.87 32.57 -48.52
N SER A 471 -4.95 31.36 -49.06
CA SER A 471 -4.41 31.05 -50.40
C SER A 471 -5.26 31.68 -51.51
N SER A 472 -6.59 31.77 -51.33
CA SER A 472 -7.48 32.39 -52.31
C SER A 472 -7.29 33.91 -52.45
N ARG A 473 -6.77 34.60 -51.43
CA ARG A 473 -6.43 36.04 -51.51
C ARG A 473 -5.08 36.33 -52.18
N PHE A 474 -4.26 35.31 -52.44
CA PHE A 474 -3.00 35.45 -53.18
C PHE A 474 -3.14 35.08 -54.67
N ALA A 475 -4.31 34.62 -55.11
CA ALA A 475 -4.61 34.33 -56.51
C ALA A 475 -5.45 35.46 -57.14
N ILE A 476 -4.92 36.68 -57.17
CA ILE A 476 -5.35 37.70 -58.13
C ILE A 476 -4.12 38.03 -58.96
N GLY A 477 -4.06 37.44 -60.16
CA GLY A 477 -3.02 37.73 -61.15
C GLY A 477 -2.30 36.50 -61.70
N ARG A 478 -3.03 35.56 -62.31
CA ARG A 478 -2.63 34.88 -63.56
C ARG A 478 -3.73 33.93 -64.02
N GLU A 479 -4.31 34.26 -65.16
CA GLU A 479 -5.08 33.32 -65.96
C GLU A 479 -4.18 32.17 -66.44
N SER A 480 -4.76 30.96 -66.41
CA SER A 480 -4.61 29.85 -67.36
C SER A 480 -4.30 28.49 -66.72
N CYS A 481 -5.12 27.52 -67.12
CA CYS A 481 -4.87 26.07 -67.17
C CYS A 481 -4.48 25.35 -65.86
N ALA A 482 -5.47 24.86 -65.10
CA ALA A 482 -5.36 23.60 -64.34
C ALA A 482 -6.70 23.17 -63.70
N THR A 483 -7.73 22.89 -64.50
CA THR A 483 -8.93 22.16 -64.06
C THR A 483 -8.84 20.71 -64.53
N ALA A 484 -8.14 19.85 -63.78
CA ALA A 484 -8.19 18.41 -64.02
C ALA A 484 -7.84 17.49 -62.82
N TYR A 485 -7.42 17.98 -61.66
CA TYR A 485 -6.79 17.09 -60.64
C TYR A 485 -7.52 16.94 -59.30
N VAL A 486 -8.72 17.51 -59.11
CA VAL A 486 -9.39 17.52 -57.80
C VAL A 486 -10.59 16.56 -57.69
N SER A 487 -11.00 15.86 -58.76
CA SER A 487 -12.14 14.92 -58.68
C SER A 487 -11.79 13.50 -58.20
N GLY A 488 -10.50 13.16 -58.03
CA GLY A 488 -10.07 11.80 -57.66
C GLY A 488 -10.12 11.49 -56.15
N ALA A 489 -9.89 12.48 -55.29
CA ALA A 489 -9.72 12.24 -53.85
C ALA A 489 -11.05 12.09 -53.09
N ALA A 490 -12.15 12.65 -53.61
CA ALA A 490 -13.46 12.54 -52.97
C ALA A 490 -14.10 11.15 -53.13
N LYS A 491 -13.68 10.36 -54.13
CA LYS A 491 -14.30 9.07 -54.47
C LYS A 491 -13.72 7.86 -53.70
N VAL A 492 -12.66 8.05 -52.92
CA VAL A 492 -12.01 6.97 -52.13
C VAL A 492 -12.53 6.93 -50.69
N LEU A 493 -13.02 8.05 -50.16
CA LEU A 493 -13.57 8.12 -48.80
C LEU A 493 -15.04 7.65 -48.69
N GLU A 494 -15.79 7.63 -49.79
CA GLU A 494 -17.17 7.12 -49.82
C GLU A 494 -17.26 5.58 -49.90
N LYS A 495 -16.13 4.90 -50.13
CA LYS A 495 -16.05 3.42 -50.14
C LYS A 495 -15.53 2.82 -48.82
N SER A 496 -15.25 3.65 -47.82
CA SER A 496 -14.60 3.23 -46.56
C SER A 496 -15.42 3.56 -45.30
N LEU A 497 -16.67 3.99 -45.48
CA LEU A 497 -17.76 4.04 -44.50
C LEU A 497 -18.87 3.14 -45.01
#